data_AF-A0A9Q9C6R3-F1
#
_entry.id   AF-A0A9Q9C6R3-F1
#
_cell.length_a   1.000
_cell.length_b   1.000
_cell.length_c   1.000
_cell.angle_alpha   90.00
_cell.angle_beta   90.00
_cell.angle_gamma   90.00
#
_symmetry.space_group_name_H-M   'P 1'
#
loop_
_entity.id
_entity.type
_entity.pdbx_description
1 polymer ?
#
loop_
_entity_poly.entity_id
_entity_poly.type
_entity_poly.pdbx_seq_one_letter_code
_entity_poly.pdbx_strand_id
1 'polypeptide(L)'
;MHEYVVRRQIRILENMEKICNWMAEIRRPTSRKDRMAIRYIRGILKRKYKKYKRLGVLNIEGKLGREIERLKDFKYYETKAHREVESVFKDSKFYGARLELEGIFKKYMDVHLCNNYKKFLKSIHKFNVDKSRFRYIEYLNELNEYLSGVIKIKYLGEFRKFIASAPSIIERAEAHSFCEKGYMEGVFPKVYCIACSREISRNVFVHHLKGKKHCKKEKEEILLCSMPVLKAEGLVVKALEILDRERRHSISRFSGREKDIRNDVPKWLYKKRELDILFECDICGYSGYGRSSFDRHFGEDIHGRGVSKYGIKYSPVLKGITRVGILMKMKDRMEESESFTEEFEDEDGNVFDKRTYEDLRRNNLI
;
A
#
# COMPACT_ATOMS: atom_id res chain seq x y z
N MET A 1 49.08 2.24 -3.87
CA MET A 1 47.78 2.19 -3.16
C MET A 1 46.88 3.39 -3.49
N HIS A 2 47.42 4.62 -3.52
CA HIS A 2 46.65 5.84 -3.81
C HIS A 2 45.98 5.89 -5.19
N GLU A 3 46.68 5.49 -6.26
CA GLU A 3 46.16 5.62 -7.63
C GLU A 3 44.88 4.80 -7.86
N TYR A 4 44.81 3.60 -7.27
CA TYR A 4 43.66 2.72 -7.41
C TYR A 4 42.42 3.25 -6.68
N VAL A 5 42.62 3.81 -5.48
CA VAL A 5 41.56 4.49 -4.72
C VAL A 5 41.03 5.69 -5.49
N VAL A 6 41.93 6.48 -6.11
CA VAL A 6 41.56 7.64 -6.93
C VAL A 6 40.80 7.21 -8.19
N ARG A 7 41.28 6.21 -8.94
CA ARG A 7 40.59 5.67 -10.13
C ARG A 7 39.17 5.17 -9.80
N ARG A 8 39.00 4.49 -8.66
CA ARG A 8 37.68 4.07 -8.17
C ARG A 8 36.80 5.27 -7.83
N GLN A 9 37.36 6.28 -7.18
CA GLN A 9 36.63 7.49 -6.82
C GLN A 9 36.12 8.23 -8.06
N ILE A 10 36.99 8.43 -9.05
CA ILE A 10 36.63 9.06 -10.33
C ILE A 10 35.47 8.31 -10.96
N ARG A 11 35.54 6.98 -11.04
CA ARG A 11 34.47 6.18 -11.65
C ARG A 11 33.14 6.23 -10.89
N ILE A 12 33.17 6.36 -9.56
CA ILE A 12 31.96 6.56 -8.75
C ILE A 12 31.32 7.91 -9.10
N LEU A 13 32.13 8.97 -9.20
CA LEU A 13 31.68 10.31 -9.55
C LEU A 13 31.12 10.38 -10.98
N GLU A 14 31.83 9.82 -11.97
CA GLU A 14 31.36 9.72 -13.36
C GLU A 14 29.99 9.03 -13.45
N ASN A 15 29.81 7.92 -12.72
CA ASN A 15 28.54 7.20 -12.69
C ASN A 15 27.43 8.03 -12.02
N MET A 16 27.76 8.80 -10.98
CA MET A 16 26.80 9.69 -10.31
C MET A 16 26.39 10.86 -11.21
N GLU A 17 27.34 11.48 -11.91
CA GLU A 17 27.11 12.56 -12.86
C GLU A 17 26.21 12.11 -14.01
N LYS A 18 26.52 10.97 -14.64
CA LYS A 18 25.66 10.37 -15.69
C LYS A 18 24.22 10.19 -15.21
N ILE A 19 24.03 9.70 -13.99
CA ILE A 19 22.69 9.53 -13.41
C ILE A 19 21.99 10.89 -13.23
N CYS A 20 22.70 11.93 -12.78
CA CYS A 20 22.14 13.28 -12.64
C CYS A 20 21.70 13.84 -14.00
N ASN A 21 22.56 13.73 -15.03
CA ASN A 21 22.26 14.21 -16.38
C ASN A 21 21.03 13.49 -16.95
N TRP A 22 20.99 12.16 -16.87
CA TRP A 22 19.81 11.40 -17.28
C TRP A 22 18.55 11.80 -16.50
N MET A 23 18.64 12.07 -15.20
CA MET A 23 17.47 12.52 -14.42
C MET A 23 16.94 13.89 -14.88
N ALA A 24 17.83 14.79 -15.33
CA ALA A 24 17.48 16.10 -15.84
C ALA A 24 16.90 16.04 -17.27
N GLU A 25 17.44 15.16 -18.11
CA GLU A 25 17.04 14.97 -19.52
C GLU A 25 15.74 14.17 -19.69
N ILE A 26 15.21 13.57 -18.62
CA ILE A 26 13.93 12.83 -18.69
C ILE A 26 12.81 13.79 -19.14
N ARG A 27 12.34 13.53 -20.37
CA ARG A 27 11.22 14.25 -21.00
C ARG A 27 9.91 14.18 -20.20
N ARG A 28 8.98 15.05 -20.57
CA ARG A 28 7.61 14.99 -20.05
C ARG A 28 6.89 13.74 -20.57
N PRO A 29 6.05 13.10 -19.73
CA PRO A 29 5.33 11.91 -20.13
C PRO A 29 4.22 12.21 -21.15
N THR A 30 4.09 11.38 -22.18
CA THR A 30 3.08 11.52 -23.24
C THR A 30 1.82 10.70 -22.99
N SER A 31 1.91 9.62 -22.20
CA SER A 31 0.79 8.74 -21.87
C SER A 31 0.82 8.29 -20.40
N ARG A 32 -0.25 7.63 -19.93
CA ARG A 32 -0.27 7.03 -18.57
C ARG A 32 0.79 5.94 -18.41
N LYS A 33 0.95 5.09 -19.43
CA LYS A 33 2.01 4.08 -19.54
C LYS A 33 3.39 4.71 -19.43
N ASP A 34 3.63 5.74 -20.23
CA ASP A 34 4.89 6.46 -20.28
C ASP A 34 5.19 7.18 -18.95
N ARG A 35 4.17 7.77 -18.31
CA ARG A 35 4.27 8.35 -16.96
C ARG A 35 4.71 7.31 -15.92
N MET A 36 4.17 6.09 -15.98
CA MET A 36 4.54 5.03 -15.06
C MET A 36 5.98 4.54 -15.32
N ALA A 37 6.35 4.34 -16.59
CA ALA A 37 7.72 4.00 -16.99
C ALA A 37 8.73 5.04 -16.53
N ILE A 38 8.48 6.33 -16.78
CA ILE A 38 9.33 7.42 -16.32
C ILE A 38 9.45 7.47 -14.80
N ARG A 39 8.35 7.28 -14.06
CA ARG A 39 8.39 7.19 -12.59
C ARG A 39 9.27 6.03 -12.12
N TYR A 40 9.15 4.88 -12.77
CA TYR A 40 9.94 3.69 -12.46
C TYR A 40 11.43 3.90 -12.77
N ILE A 41 11.78 4.46 -13.93
CA ILE A 41 13.14 4.86 -14.31
C ILE A 41 13.75 5.77 -13.24
N ARG A 42 13.03 6.83 -12.85
CA ARG A 42 13.47 7.74 -11.78
C ARG A 42 13.73 7.00 -10.47
N GLY A 43 12.91 6.02 -10.12
CA GLY A 43 13.12 5.15 -8.96
C GLY A 43 14.42 4.34 -9.05
N ILE A 44 14.68 3.72 -10.21
CA ILE A 44 15.91 2.96 -10.48
C ILE A 44 17.15 3.86 -10.39
N LEU A 45 17.12 5.02 -11.04
CA LEU A 45 18.21 5.98 -11.09
C LEU A 45 18.53 6.55 -9.71
N LYS A 46 17.51 7.05 -8.97
CA LYS A 46 17.68 7.53 -7.59
C LYS A 46 18.32 6.47 -6.69
N ARG A 47 17.95 5.21 -6.87
CA ARG A 47 18.52 4.11 -6.12
C ARG A 47 19.99 3.86 -6.46
N LYS A 48 20.33 3.84 -7.75
CA LYS A 48 21.72 3.69 -8.20
C LYS A 48 22.58 4.83 -7.67
N TYR A 49 22.09 6.08 -7.76
CA TYR A 49 22.76 7.24 -7.21
C TYR A 49 23.04 7.07 -5.70
N LYS A 50 22.03 6.68 -4.90
CA LYS A 50 22.23 6.39 -3.47
C LYS A 50 23.25 5.27 -3.22
N LYS A 51 23.30 4.23 -4.07
CA LYS A 51 24.31 3.17 -3.99
C LYS A 51 25.71 3.74 -4.22
N TYR A 52 25.93 4.50 -5.30
CA TYR A 52 27.23 5.10 -5.60
C TYR A 52 27.66 6.11 -4.54
N LYS A 53 26.73 6.91 -4.00
CA LYS A 53 27.02 7.80 -2.87
C LYS A 53 27.60 7.05 -1.67
N ARG A 54 27.03 5.88 -1.32
CA ARG A 54 27.57 5.02 -0.25
C ARG A 54 28.92 4.39 -0.61
N LEU A 55 29.09 3.95 -1.86
CA LEU A 55 30.36 3.40 -2.33
C LEU A 55 31.48 4.45 -2.29
N GLY A 56 31.17 5.71 -2.59
CA GLY A 56 32.13 6.83 -2.48
C GLY A 56 32.63 6.99 -1.05
N VAL A 57 31.74 6.95 -0.07
CA VAL A 57 32.11 6.98 1.36
C VAL A 57 33.01 5.78 1.71
N LEU A 58 32.61 4.56 1.33
CA LEU A 58 33.42 3.36 1.59
C LEU A 58 34.80 3.39 0.92
N ASN A 59 34.90 4.02 -0.26
CA ASN A 59 36.17 4.17 -0.96
C ASN A 59 37.10 5.15 -0.23
N ILE A 60 36.55 6.26 0.26
CA ILE A 60 37.29 7.24 1.10
C ILE A 60 37.76 6.60 2.40
N GLU A 61 36.90 5.78 3.04
CA GLU A 61 37.24 5.05 4.27
C GLU A 61 38.22 3.87 4.03
N GLY A 62 38.64 3.60 2.79
CA GLY A 62 39.50 2.46 2.47
C GLY A 62 38.83 1.08 2.61
N LYS A 63 37.52 1.03 2.88
CA LYS A 63 36.74 -0.20 3.09
C LYS A 63 36.20 -0.81 1.79
N LEU A 64 36.38 -0.13 0.66
CA LEU A 64 35.92 -0.64 -0.63
C LEU A 64 36.90 -1.70 -1.14
N GLY A 65 36.46 -2.97 -1.20
CA GLY A 65 37.30 -4.07 -1.69
C GLY A 65 37.20 -4.35 -3.20
N ARG A 66 36.10 -3.92 -3.86
CA ARG A 66 35.76 -4.33 -5.24
C ARG A 66 35.90 -3.18 -6.23
N GLU A 67 36.19 -3.52 -7.49
CA GLU A 67 36.12 -2.56 -8.59
C GLU A 67 34.70 -2.10 -8.87
N ILE A 68 34.62 -0.88 -9.42
CA ILE A 68 33.36 -0.28 -9.85
C ILE A 68 33.21 -0.48 -11.36
N GLU A 69 32.13 -1.10 -11.78
CA GLU A 69 31.78 -1.22 -13.20
C GLU A 69 31.20 0.09 -13.75
N ARG A 70 31.35 0.28 -15.08
CA ARG A 70 30.67 1.36 -15.80
C ARG A 70 29.17 1.10 -15.84
N LEU A 71 28.37 2.15 -15.68
CA LEU A 71 26.95 2.06 -15.94
C LEU A 71 26.68 1.75 -17.42
N LYS A 72 25.71 0.87 -17.65
CA LYS A 72 25.04 0.74 -18.95
C LYS A 72 24.43 2.08 -19.37
N ASP A 73 24.18 2.23 -20.65
CA ASP A 73 23.56 3.39 -21.28
C ASP A 73 22.12 3.65 -20.78
N PHE A 74 21.64 4.87 -21.01
CA PHE A 74 20.28 5.25 -20.60
C PHE A 74 19.21 4.42 -21.33
N LYS A 75 19.43 4.10 -22.62
CA LYS A 75 18.47 3.35 -23.43
C LYS A 75 18.22 1.95 -22.89
N TYR A 76 19.26 1.29 -22.37
CA TYR A 76 19.10 0.03 -21.64
C TYR A 76 18.10 0.15 -20.48
N TYR A 77 18.19 1.19 -19.65
CA TYR A 77 17.28 1.37 -18.51
C TYR A 77 15.88 1.74 -18.94
N GLU A 78 15.74 2.55 -19.99
CA GLU A 78 14.46 2.91 -20.59
C GLU A 78 13.74 1.64 -21.09
N THR A 79 14.38 0.87 -21.98
CA THR A 79 13.82 -0.38 -22.53
C THR A 79 13.47 -1.38 -21.43
N LYS A 80 14.35 -1.55 -20.44
CA LYS A 80 14.09 -2.43 -19.30
C LYS A 80 12.87 -1.98 -18.49
N ALA A 81 12.75 -0.68 -18.21
CA ALA A 81 11.63 -0.14 -17.45
C ALA A 81 10.32 -0.28 -18.20
N HIS A 82 10.28 0.04 -19.50
CA HIS A 82 9.08 -0.15 -20.31
C HIS A 82 8.61 -1.60 -20.33
N ARG A 83 9.54 -2.54 -20.52
CA ARG A 83 9.22 -3.98 -20.52
C ARG A 83 8.66 -4.45 -19.18
N GLU A 84 9.26 -4.04 -18.06
CA GLU A 84 8.79 -4.43 -16.72
C GLU A 84 7.47 -3.76 -16.34
N VAL A 85 7.23 -2.52 -16.78
CA VAL A 85 5.93 -1.86 -16.59
C VAL A 85 4.86 -2.58 -17.41
N GLU A 86 5.15 -2.95 -18.65
CA GLU A 86 4.21 -3.65 -19.51
C GLU A 86 3.88 -5.04 -19.00
N SER A 87 4.87 -5.77 -18.43
CA SER A 87 4.60 -7.09 -17.88
C SER A 87 3.64 -7.07 -16.68
N VAL A 88 3.63 -5.98 -15.90
CA VAL A 88 2.77 -5.84 -14.72
C VAL A 88 1.40 -5.23 -15.06
N PHE A 89 1.38 -4.29 -15.99
CA PHE A 89 0.19 -3.50 -16.34
C PHE A 89 -0.29 -3.78 -17.76
N LYS A 90 -0.12 -5.02 -18.22
CA LYS A 90 -0.62 -5.46 -19.52
C LYS A 90 -2.12 -5.20 -19.58
N ASP A 91 -2.57 -4.54 -20.65
CA ASP A 91 -3.97 -4.18 -20.89
C ASP A 91 -4.62 -3.29 -19.80
N SER A 92 -3.80 -2.72 -18.91
CA SER A 92 -4.25 -1.85 -17.82
C SER A 92 -4.73 -0.50 -18.36
N LYS A 93 -5.91 -0.06 -17.95
CA LYS A 93 -6.41 1.29 -18.28
C LYS A 93 -5.81 2.35 -17.37
N PHE A 94 -5.41 1.96 -16.17
CA PHE A 94 -4.96 2.86 -15.12
C PHE A 94 -3.44 2.90 -14.95
N TYR A 95 -2.70 1.93 -15.49
CA TYR A 95 -1.23 1.80 -15.36
C TYR A 95 -0.75 2.14 -13.93
N GLY A 96 -1.37 1.48 -12.95
CA GLY A 96 -1.04 1.62 -11.52
C GLY A 96 -1.62 2.85 -10.82
N ALA A 97 -2.49 3.65 -11.45
CA ALA A 97 -3.28 4.65 -10.73
C ALA A 97 -4.29 4.02 -9.76
N ARG A 98 -4.78 2.81 -10.08
CA ARG A 98 -5.66 1.99 -9.24
C ARG A 98 -5.17 0.54 -9.28
N LEU A 99 -5.57 -0.25 -8.28
CA LEU A 99 -5.41 -1.70 -8.34
C LEU A 99 -6.56 -2.27 -9.19
N GLU A 100 -6.22 -3.02 -10.22
CA GLU A 100 -7.15 -3.66 -11.15
C GLU A 100 -7.23 -5.15 -10.79
N LEU A 101 -8.11 -5.47 -9.83
CA LEU A 101 -8.30 -6.84 -9.35
C LEU A 101 -9.51 -7.54 -9.99
N GLU A 102 -10.18 -6.89 -10.94
CA GLU A 102 -11.40 -7.40 -11.57
C GLU A 102 -11.14 -8.68 -12.39
N GLY A 103 -10.00 -8.76 -13.08
CA GLY A 103 -9.60 -9.97 -13.81
C GLY A 103 -9.40 -11.16 -12.87
N ILE A 104 -8.69 -10.94 -11.75
CA ILE A 104 -8.48 -11.96 -10.71
C ILE A 104 -9.81 -12.36 -10.08
N PHE A 105 -10.68 -11.39 -9.76
CA PHE A 105 -12.01 -11.67 -9.22
C PHE A 105 -12.83 -12.56 -10.17
N LYS A 106 -12.94 -12.20 -11.46
CA LYS A 106 -13.71 -12.98 -12.44
C LYS A 106 -13.16 -14.39 -12.64
N LYS A 107 -11.83 -14.53 -12.65
CA LYS A 107 -11.16 -15.82 -12.87
C LYS A 107 -11.34 -16.81 -11.71
N TYR A 108 -11.39 -16.31 -10.49
CA TYR A 108 -11.39 -17.12 -9.26
C TYR A 108 -12.69 -17.00 -8.45
N MET A 109 -13.82 -16.73 -9.12
CA MET A 109 -15.15 -16.61 -8.48
C MET A 109 -15.55 -17.84 -7.67
N ASP A 110 -15.14 -19.02 -8.15
CA ASP A 110 -15.38 -20.32 -7.52
C ASP A 110 -14.54 -20.54 -6.26
N VAL A 111 -13.43 -19.81 -6.12
CA VAL A 111 -12.49 -19.92 -5.01
C VAL A 111 -12.84 -18.95 -3.90
N HIS A 112 -12.97 -17.66 -4.18
CA HIS A 112 -13.11 -16.66 -3.12
C HIS A 112 -14.54 -16.58 -2.53
N LEU A 113 -15.48 -17.38 -3.04
CA LEU A 113 -16.88 -17.53 -2.54
C LEU A 113 -17.59 -16.18 -2.29
N CYS A 114 -17.33 -15.17 -3.13
CA CYS A 114 -17.92 -13.85 -2.99
C CYS A 114 -18.84 -13.55 -4.17
N ASN A 115 -20.07 -13.20 -3.85
CA ASN A 115 -21.14 -12.99 -4.83
C ASN A 115 -20.98 -11.66 -5.58
N ASN A 116 -20.17 -10.74 -5.06
CA ASN A 116 -19.94 -9.44 -5.69
C ASN A 116 -18.53 -8.90 -5.40
N TYR A 117 -18.06 -8.01 -6.29
CA TYR A 117 -16.73 -7.44 -6.23
C TYR A 117 -16.49 -6.59 -4.97
N LYS A 118 -17.51 -5.88 -4.48
CA LYS A 118 -17.41 -5.07 -3.25
C LYS A 118 -17.15 -5.93 -2.00
N LYS A 119 -17.81 -7.08 -1.90
CA LYS A 119 -17.59 -8.08 -0.85
C LYS A 119 -16.20 -8.68 -0.98
N PHE A 120 -15.79 -9.06 -2.20
CA PHE A 120 -14.44 -9.54 -2.47
C PHE A 120 -13.36 -8.56 -1.98
N LEU A 121 -13.47 -7.27 -2.30
CA LEU A 121 -12.50 -6.26 -1.85
C LEU A 121 -12.46 -6.13 -0.31
N LYS A 122 -13.58 -6.35 0.39
CA LYS A 122 -13.64 -6.34 1.85
C LYS A 122 -13.10 -7.63 2.48
N SER A 123 -13.08 -8.75 1.77
CA SER A 123 -12.70 -10.05 2.30
C SER A 123 -11.39 -10.60 1.74
N ILE A 124 -10.73 -9.91 0.81
CA ILE A 124 -9.49 -10.35 0.15
C ILE A 124 -8.35 -10.70 1.11
N HIS A 125 -8.36 -10.15 2.33
CA HIS A 125 -7.37 -10.41 3.38
C HIS A 125 -7.81 -11.46 4.40
N LYS A 126 -9.02 -12.00 4.31
CA LYS A 126 -9.60 -12.90 5.32
C LYS A 126 -9.25 -14.37 5.09
N PHE A 127 -9.07 -14.78 3.83
CA PHE A 127 -8.65 -16.15 3.46
C PHE A 127 -9.52 -17.27 4.07
N ASN A 128 -10.83 -17.03 4.22
CA ASN A 128 -11.81 -18.02 4.71
C ASN A 128 -12.19 -19.03 3.61
N VAL A 129 -11.18 -19.70 3.04
CA VAL A 129 -11.35 -20.57 1.87
C VAL A 129 -10.77 -21.95 2.19
N ASP A 130 -11.29 -22.98 1.52
CA ASP A 130 -10.72 -24.32 1.55
C ASP A 130 -9.28 -24.31 0.98
N LYS A 131 -8.32 -24.32 1.90
CA LYS A 131 -6.88 -24.26 1.61
C LYS A 131 -6.36 -25.52 0.95
N SER A 132 -7.16 -26.59 0.83
CA SER A 132 -6.75 -27.86 0.22
C SER A 132 -6.92 -27.91 -1.30
N ARG A 133 -7.52 -26.87 -1.90
CA ARG A 133 -7.75 -26.76 -3.34
C ARG A 133 -6.53 -26.17 -4.05
N PHE A 134 -6.11 -26.80 -5.14
CA PHE A 134 -5.03 -26.30 -5.97
C PHE A 134 -5.38 -24.94 -6.59
N ARG A 135 -6.64 -24.76 -6.99
CA ARG A 135 -7.13 -23.51 -7.57
C ARG A 135 -7.03 -22.30 -6.62
N TYR A 136 -7.06 -22.54 -5.30
CA TYR A 136 -6.79 -21.51 -4.30
C TYR A 136 -5.32 -21.08 -4.31
N ILE A 137 -4.40 -22.01 -4.55
CA ILE A 137 -2.98 -21.70 -4.66
C ILE A 137 -2.70 -20.88 -5.92
N GLU A 138 -3.29 -21.26 -7.06
CA GLU A 138 -3.19 -20.47 -8.30
C GLU A 138 -3.68 -19.03 -8.08
N TYR A 139 -4.83 -18.88 -7.42
CA TYR A 139 -5.35 -17.58 -7.02
C TYR A 139 -4.35 -16.78 -6.17
N LEU A 140 -3.79 -17.39 -5.12
CA LEU A 140 -2.81 -16.72 -4.26
C LEU A 140 -1.53 -16.36 -5.01
N ASN A 141 -1.05 -17.21 -5.91
CA ASN A 141 0.14 -16.96 -6.72
C ASN A 141 -0.07 -15.79 -7.67
N GLU A 142 -1.17 -15.78 -8.43
CA GLU A 142 -1.47 -14.68 -9.36
C GLU A 142 -1.70 -13.36 -8.62
N LEU A 143 -2.38 -13.41 -7.47
CA LEU A 143 -2.57 -12.23 -6.64
C LEU A 143 -1.24 -11.71 -6.09
N ASN A 144 -0.38 -12.59 -5.58
CA ASN A 144 0.94 -12.21 -5.09
C ASN A 144 1.83 -11.66 -6.21
N GLU A 145 1.83 -12.26 -7.39
CA GLU A 145 2.60 -11.79 -8.55
C GLU A 145 2.15 -10.38 -8.96
N TYR A 146 0.84 -10.17 -9.07
CA TYR A 146 0.28 -8.87 -9.41
C TYR A 146 0.64 -7.80 -8.36
N LEU A 147 0.34 -8.05 -7.08
CA LEU A 147 0.60 -7.08 -6.00
C LEU A 147 2.10 -6.79 -5.86
N SER A 148 2.95 -7.81 -5.95
CA SER A 148 4.41 -7.67 -5.93
C SER A 148 4.92 -6.85 -7.10
N GLY A 149 4.38 -7.08 -8.30
CA GLY A 149 4.65 -6.28 -9.50
C GLY A 149 4.30 -4.81 -9.30
N VAL A 150 3.11 -4.52 -8.76
CA VAL A 150 2.68 -3.15 -8.47
C VAL A 150 3.62 -2.48 -7.46
N ILE A 151 4.00 -3.18 -6.38
CA ILE A 151 4.94 -2.67 -5.37
C ILE A 151 6.32 -2.43 -5.99
N LYS A 152 6.82 -3.35 -6.81
CA LYS A 152 8.10 -3.21 -7.52
C LYS A 152 8.14 -1.94 -8.36
N ILE A 153 7.11 -1.72 -9.18
CA ILE A 153 7.07 -0.60 -10.12
C ILE A 153 6.81 0.73 -9.41
N LYS A 154 5.84 0.80 -8.49
CA LYS A 154 5.45 2.07 -7.84
C LYS A 154 6.29 2.43 -6.62
N TYR A 155 6.71 1.42 -5.86
CA TYR A 155 7.30 1.55 -4.53
C TYR A 155 8.59 0.73 -4.42
N LEU A 156 9.48 0.87 -5.40
CA LEU A 156 10.74 0.12 -5.54
C LEU A 156 11.63 0.10 -4.27
N GLY A 157 11.53 1.13 -3.42
CA GLY A 157 12.18 1.17 -2.12
C GLY A 157 11.65 0.09 -1.17
N GLU A 158 10.33 0.06 -0.97
CA GLU A 158 9.62 -0.92 -0.14
C GLU A 158 9.68 -2.33 -0.73
N PHE A 159 9.68 -2.46 -2.06
CA PHE A 159 9.82 -3.76 -2.73
C PHE A 159 11.02 -4.57 -2.24
N ARG A 160 12.19 -3.94 -2.00
CA ARG A 160 13.32 -4.71 -1.46
C ARG A 160 13.15 -5.13 -0.01
N LYS A 161 12.47 -4.35 0.82
CA LYS A 161 12.15 -4.78 2.19
C LYS A 161 11.17 -5.93 2.17
N PHE A 162 10.19 -5.85 1.27
CA PHE A 162 9.23 -6.91 0.99
C PHE A 162 9.92 -8.20 0.53
N ILE A 163 10.77 -8.15 -0.50
CA ILE A 163 11.55 -9.31 -0.96
C ILE A 163 12.56 -9.81 0.08
N ALA A 164 13.24 -8.92 0.80
CA ALA A 164 14.20 -9.34 1.84
C ALA A 164 13.52 -10.13 2.96
N SER A 165 12.26 -9.81 3.27
CA SER A 165 11.46 -10.56 4.24
C SER A 165 10.88 -11.88 3.72
N ALA A 166 11.00 -12.16 2.42
CA ALA A 166 10.58 -13.41 1.80
C ALA A 166 11.34 -13.63 0.48
N PRO A 167 12.57 -14.17 0.54
CA PRO A 167 13.44 -14.25 -0.64
C PRO A 167 12.93 -15.16 -1.77
N SER A 168 12.06 -16.12 -1.45
CA SER A 168 11.59 -17.20 -2.34
C SER A 168 10.31 -16.86 -3.12
N ILE A 169 10.04 -15.58 -3.42
CA ILE A 169 8.70 -15.10 -3.86
C ILE A 169 8.27 -15.58 -5.26
N ILE A 170 9.17 -16.05 -6.13
CA ILE A 170 8.77 -16.51 -7.47
C ILE A 170 9.67 -17.65 -7.95
N GLU A 171 9.49 -18.85 -7.41
CA GLU A 171 9.44 -19.98 -8.34
C GLU A 171 7.98 -20.01 -8.80
N ARG A 172 7.75 -19.75 -10.09
CA ARG A 172 6.44 -20.02 -10.69
C ARG A 172 6.06 -21.45 -10.30
N ALA A 173 4.76 -21.75 -10.25
CA ALA A 173 4.34 -23.14 -10.43
C ALA A 173 4.74 -23.53 -11.87
N GLU A 174 6.02 -23.79 -12.08
CA GLU A 174 6.55 -24.31 -13.32
C GLU A 174 6.20 -25.79 -13.35
N ALA A 175 5.90 -26.26 -14.56
CA ALA A 175 5.77 -27.67 -14.83
C ALA A 175 7.10 -28.34 -14.45
N HIS A 176 7.17 -28.90 -13.25
CA HIS A 176 8.32 -29.68 -12.81
C HIS A 176 8.07 -31.15 -13.16
N SER A 177 9.12 -31.88 -13.50
CA SER A 177 9.10 -33.34 -13.41
C SER A 177 8.93 -33.71 -11.93
N PHE A 178 8.00 -34.61 -11.61
CA PHE A 178 7.78 -35.03 -10.23
C PHE A 178 9.06 -35.65 -9.63
N CYS A 179 9.55 -35.11 -8.51
CA CYS A 179 10.69 -35.66 -7.76
C CYS A 179 10.23 -36.14 -6.38
N GLU A 180 10.49 -37.42 -6.10
CA GLU A 180 10.10 -38.11 -4.87
C GLU A 180 10.88 -37.60 -3.64
N LYS A 181 12.09 -37.05 -3.83
CA LYS A 181 13.04 -36.71 -2.75
C LYS A 181 12.95 -35.27 -2.20
N GLY A 182 12.00 -34.46 -2.66
CA GLY A 182 11.84 -33.05 -2.23
C GLY A 182 10.85 -32.84 -1.09
N TYR A 183 10.95 -33.61 0.00
CA TYR A 183 10.10 -33.46 1.18
C TYR A 183 10.66 -32.34 2.08
N MET A 184 9.99 -31.18 2.07
CA MET A 184 10.14 -30.18 3.14
C MET A 184 8.84 -30.20 3.95
N GLU A 185 8.95 -30.30 5.27
CA GLU A 185 7.81 -30.17 6.17
C GLU A 185 7.04 -28.87 5.87
N GLY A 186 5.71 -28.97 5.68
CA GLY A 186 4.84 -27.83 5.37
C GLY A 186 4.52 -27.58 3.88
N VAL A 187 4.91 -28.48 2.98
CA VAL A 187 4.52 -28.42 1.55
C VAL A 187 3.13 -29.03 1.32
N PHE A 188 2.37 -28.48 0.37
CA PHE A 188 0.97 -28.83 0.08
C PHE A 188 0.75 -30.35 -0.10
N PRO A 189 -0.33 -30.93 0.48
CA PRO A 189 -0.55 -32.38 0.47
C PRO A 189 -1.04 -32.94 -0.88
N LYS A 190 -1.44 -32.08 -1.83
CA LYS A 190 -1.96 -32.46 -3.15
C LYS A 190 -1.11 -31.85 -4.27
N VAL A 191 -1.00 -32.56 -5.38
CA VAL A 191 -0.35 -32.16 -6.62
C VAL A 191 -1.40 -32.12 -7.72
N TYR A 192 -1.32 -31.14 -8.63
CA TYR A 192 -2.20 -31.08 -9.78
C TYR A 192 -1.52 -31.72 -11.00
N CYS A 193 -2.14 -32.75 -11.56
CA CYS A 193 -1.69 -33.38 -12.80
C CYS A 193 -2.21 -32.59 -14.00
N ILE A 194 -1.31 -32.02 -14.82
CA ILE A 194 -1.70 -31.28 -16.04
C ILE A 194 -2.33 -32.22 -17.07
N ALA A 195 -1.76 -33.42 -17.27
CA ALA A 195 -2.28 -34.39 -18.24
C ALA A 195 -3.69 -34.87 -17.88
N CYS A 196 -3.96 -35.15 -16.61
CA CYS A 196 -5.25 -35.69 -16.16
C CYS A 196 -6.25 -34.61 -15.71
N SER A 197 -5.84 -33.35 -15.64
CA SER A 197 -6.62 -32.22 -15.14
C SER A 197 -7.29 -32.50 -13.79
N ARG A 198 -6.55 -33.10 -12.86
CA ARG A 198 -7.08 -33.53 -11.55
C ARG A 198 -6.09 -33.28 -10.41
N GLU A 199 -6.65 -32.96 -9.25
CA GLU A 199 -5.95 -32.89 -7.98
C GLU A 199 -5.79 -34.29 -7.39
N ILE A 200 -4.57 -34.61 -6.95
CA ILE A 200 -4.22 -35.93 -6.46
C ILE A 200 -3.34 -35.76 -5.24
N SER A 201 -3.56 -36.56 -4.20
CA SER A 201 -2.67 -36.57 -3.03
C SER A 201 -1.23 -36.88 -3.47
N ARG A 202 -0.25 -36.13 -2.95
CA ARG A 202 1.17 -36.29 -3.32
C ARG A 202 1.66 -37.73 -3.11
N ASN A 203 1.21 -38.38 -2.04
CA ASN A 203 1.55 -39.77 -1.71
C ASN A 203 0.94 -40.76 -2.72
N VAL A 204 -0.18 -40.41 -3.33
CA VAL A 204 -0.88 -41.23 -4.33
C VAL A 204 -0.42 -40.89 -5.75
N PHE A 205 0.33 -39.80 -5.93
CA PHE A 205 0.74 -39.31 -7.24
C PHE A 205 1.65 -40.29 -8.00
N VAL A 206 2.55 -40.97 -7.29
CA VAL A 206 3.41 -42.02 -7.86
C VAL A 206 2.58 -43.17 -8.44
N HIS A 207 1.49 -43.55 -7.76
CA HIS A 207 0.57 -44.57 -8.26
C HIS A 207 -0.33 -44.04 -9.38
N HIS A 208 -0.66 -42.74 -9.36
CA HIS A 208 -1.38 -42.10 -10.44
C HIS A 208 -0.64 -42.15 -11.77
N LEU A 209 0.67 -41.86 -11.78
CA LEU A 209 1.51 -41.90 -12.98
C LEU A 209 1.47 -43.28 -13.65
N LYS A 210 1.46 -44.35 -12.84
CA LYS A 210 1.41 -45.75 -13.29
C LYS A 210 0.00 -46.23 -13.65
N GLY A 211 -1.04 -45.41 -13.46
CA GLY A 211 -2.43 -45.81 -13.68
C GLY A 211 -2.83 -45.79 -15.16
N LYS A 212 -3.68 -46.73 -15.58
CA LYS A 212 -4.18 -46.86 -16.97
C LYS A 212 -4.78 -45.58 -17.58
N LYS A 213 -5.30 -44.67 -16.75
CA LYS A 213 -5.86 -43.37 -17.18
C LYS A 213 -4.78 -42.31 -17.46
N HIS A 214 -3.63 -42.40 -16.79
CA HIS A 214 -2.50 -41.49 -16.98
C HIS A 214 -1.57 -41.99 -18.09
N CYS A 215 -1.25 -43.29 -18.15
CA CYS A 215 -0.38 -43.89 -19.19
C CYS A 215 -0.86 -43.68 -20.64
N LYS A 216 -2.10 -43.24 -20.87
CA LYS A 216 -2.61 -42.85 -22.20
C LYS A 216 -2.24 -41.42 -22.62
N LYS A 217 -1.59 -40.66 -21.74
CA LYS A 217 -1.25 -39.24 -21.95
C LYS A 217 0.25 -39.06 -21.69
N GLU A 218 0.95 -38.38 -22.60
CA GLU A 218 2.42 -38.37 -22.65
C GLU A 218 3.09 -37.37 -21.66
N LYS A 219 2.35 -36.45 -21.03
CA LYS A 219 2.95 -35.36 -20.24
C LYS A 219 3.00 -35.65 -18.73
N GLU A 220 4.22 -35.76 -18.19
CA GLU A 220 4.52 -35.90 -16.77
C GLU A 220 4.61 -34.54 -16.02
N GLU A 221 4.02 -33.48 -16.59
CA GLU A 221 4.10 -32.14 -16.01
C GLU A 221 3.15 -32.01 -14.81
N ILE A 222 3.71 -31.62 -13.66
CA ILE A 222 2.95 -31.27 -12.46
C ILE A 222 3.08 -29.80 -12.12
N LEU A 223 2.01 -29.23 -11.56
CA LEU A 223 2.11 -27.96 -10.88
C LEU A 223 2.34 -28.21 -9.39
N LEU A 224 3.54 -27.85 -8.93
CA LEU A 224 3.90 -27.91 -7.52
C LEU A 224 3.99 -26.48 -6.98
N CYS A 225 3.31 -26.19 -5.87
CA CYS A 225 3.60 -24.98 -5.13
C CYS A 225 4.65 -25.31 -4.07
N SER A 226 5.88 -24.84 -4.28
CA SER A 226 6.99 -25.00 -3.35
C SER A 226 6.83 -24.15 -2.08
N MET A 227 5.87 -23.20 -2.06
CA MET A 227 5.59 -22.34 -0.91
C MET A 227 4.42 -22.85 -0.04
N PRO A 228 4.55 -22.84 1.30
CA PRO A 228 3.41 -23.08 2.19
C PRO A 228 2.31 -22.03 2.00
N VAL A 229 1.04 -22.48 1.98
CA VAL A 229 -0.14 -21.61 1.77
C VAL A 229 -0.18 -20.46 2.76
N LEU A 230 0.10 -20.72 4.04
CA LEU A 230 0.12 -19.71 5.09
C LEU A 230 1.14 -18.60 4.81
N LYS A 231 2.28 -18.96 4.22
CA LYS A 231 3.31 -17.98 3.83
C LYS A 231 2.82 -17.16 2.64
N ALA A 232 2.15 -17.78 1.67
CA ALA A 232 1.56 -17.08 0.53
C ALA A 232 0.44 -16.11 0.94
N GLU A 233 -0.43 -16.50 1.89
CA GLU A 233 -1.44 -15.62 2.50
C GLU A 233 -0.79 -14.43 3.21
N GLY A 234 0.23 -14.70 4.04
CA GLY A 234 0.97 -13.65 4.74
C GLY A 234 1.62 -12.63 3.80
N LEU A 235 2.08 -13.07 2.62
CA LEU A 235 2.61 -12.17 1.59
C LEU A 235 1.55 -11.26 1.00
N VAL A 236 0.35 -11.78 0.73
CA VAL A 236 -0.78 -10.97 0.25
C VAL A 236 -1.14 -9.92 1.28
N VAL A 237 -1.29 -10.29 2.56
CA VAL A 237 -1.58 -9.33 3.65
C VAL A 237 -0.53 -8.24 3.68
N LYS A 238 0.75 -8.62 3.73
CA LYS A 238 1.86 -7.67 3.80
C LYS A 238 1.92 -6.76 2.58
N ALA A 239 1.65 -7.27 1.39
CA ALA A 239 1.59 -6.49 0.18
C ALA A 239 0.45 -5.45 0.25
N LEU A 240 -0.74 -5.86 0.69
CA LEU A 240 -1.89 -4.97 0.88
C LEU A 240 -1.61 -3.89 1.95
N GLU A 241 -0.94 -4.24 3.05
CA GLU A 241 -0.53 -3.28 4.09
C GLU A 241 0.43 -2.22 3.57
N ILE A 242 1.45 -2.62 2.79
CA ILE A 242 2.38 -1.69 2.15
C ILE A 242 1.62 -0.73 1.23
N LEU A 243 0.70 -1.27 0.41
CA LEU A 243 -0.08 -0.48 -0.53
C LEU A 243 -1.02 0.49 0.18
N ASP A 244 -1.67 0.08 1.27
CA ASP A 244 -2.53 0.97 2.07
C ASP A 244 -1.72 2.04 2.81
N ARG A 245 -0.55 1.69 3.36
CA ARG A 245 0.36 2.67 3.98
C ARG A 245 0.78 3.75 2.99
N GLU A 246 1.18 3.36 1.79
CA GLU A 246 1.58 4.29 0.73
C GLU A 246 0.41 5.11 0.20
N ARG A 247 -0.80 4.52 0.17
CA ARG A 247 -2.04 5.24 -0.14
C ARG A 247 -2.30 6.33 0.91
N ARG A 248 -2.24 6.00 2.20
CA ARG A 248 -2.40 6.96 3.31
C ARG A 248 -1.33 8.05 3.26
N HIS A 249 -0.06 7.72 3.05
CA HIS A 249 1.01 8.70 2.88
C HIS A 249 0.78 9.62 1.69
N SER A 250 0.28 9.07 0.58
CA SER A 250 -0.05 9.88 -0.60
C SER A 250 -1.19 10.84 -0.28
N ILE A 251 -2.28 10.36 0.33
CA ILE A 251 -3.41 11.20 0.76
C ILE A 251 -2.94 12.29 1.72
N SER A 252 -2.13 11.95 2.74
CA SER A 252 -1.53 12.90 3.68
C SER A 252 -0.65 13.95 3.01
N ARG A 253 0.12 13.59 1.97
CA ARG A 253 0.88 14.56 1.16
C ARG A 253 0.01 15.43 0.25
N PHE A 254 -1.14 14.91 -0.21
CA PHE A 254 -2.09 15.68 -1.01
C PHE A 254 -2.94 16.62 -0.15
N SER A 255 -3.23 16.25 1.10
CA SER A 255 -3.79 17.17 2.10
C SER A 255 -2.74 18.16 2.60
N GLY A 256 -1.48 17.73 2.74
CA GLY A 256 -0.32 18.59 3.05
C GLY A 256 0.23 19.36 1.86
N ARG A 257 -0.57 19.55 0.80
CA ARG A 257 -0.20 20.35 -0.38
C ARG A 257 -0.62 21.81 -0.22
N GLU A 258 -0.65 22.31 1.01
CA GLU A 258 -0.45 23.71 1.29
C GLU A 258 1.01 23.90 1.71
N LYS A 259 1.65 24.90 1.10
CA LYS A 259 3.08 25.23 1.22
C LYS A 259 3.59 24.99 2.65
N ASP A 260 4.58 24.12 2.83
CA ASP A 260 5.36 24.08 4.07
C ASP A 260 6.11 25.41 4.17
N ILE A 261 5.49 26.39 4.84
CA ILE A 261 5.97 27.77 4.99
C ILE A 261 7.40 27.79 5.53
N ARG A 262 7.85 26.74 6.22
CA ARG A 262 9.23 26.60 6.70
C ARG A 262 10.27 26.59 5.59
N ASN A 263 9.96 26.09 4.39
CA ASN A 263 10.94 26.10 3.30
C ASN A 263 11.19 27.51 2.73
N ASP A 264 10.29 28.47 2.99
CA ASP A 264 10.39 29.86 2.55
C ASP A 264 10.82 30.82 3.68
N VAL A 265 10.94 30.33 4.92
CA VAL A 265 11.28 31.15 6.09
C VAL A 265 12.69 30.80 6.60
N PRO A 266 13.58 31.78 6.78
CA PRO A 266 14.89 31.53 7.39
C PRO A 266 14.77 30.95 8.81
N LYS A 267 15.66 30.02 9.19
CA LYS A 267 15.60 29.29 10.48
C LYS A 267 15.52 30.18 11.73
N TRP A 268 16.17 31.35 11.70
CA TRP A 268 16.16 32.30 12.82
C TRP A 268 14.77 32.91 13.08
N LEU A 269 13.87 32.90 12.09
CA LEU A 269 12.49 33.35 12.21
C LEU A 269 11.54 32.27 12.75
N TYR A 270 11.98 31.01 12.85
CA TYR A 270 11.09 29.91 13.25
C TYR A 270 10.51 30.15 14.64
N LYS A 271 11.37 30.45 15.61
CA LYS A 271 10.97 30.70 17.00
C LYS A 271 10.07 31.93 17.13
N LYS A 272 10.32 32.97 16.32
CA LYS A 272 9.50 34.20 16.31
C LYS A 272 8.12 33.97 15.70
N ARG A 273 7.98 33.03 14.76
CA ARG A 273 6.72 32.67 14.09
C ARG A 273 6.11 31.36 14.57
N GLU A 274 6.63 30.80 15.67
CA GLU A 274 6.22 29.51 16.25
C GLU A 274 6.26 28.32 15.28
N LEU A 275 7.06 28.42 14.21
CA LEU A 275 7.20 27.37 13.18
C LEU A 275 8.06 26.18 13.66
N ASP A 276 8.65 26.28 14.85
CA ASP A 276 9.41 25.23 15.53
C ASP A 276 8.53 24.28 16.37
N ILE A 277 7.28 24.67 16.64
CA ILE A 277 6.34 23.88 17.45
C ILE A 277 5.51 22.97 16.55
N LEU A 278 5.53 21.67 16.83
CA LEU A 278 4.68 20.67 16.19
C LEU A 278 3.31 20.63 16.88
N PHE A 279 2.26 20.76 16.09
CA PHE A 279 0.88 20.61 16.51
C PHE A 279 0.26 19.37 15.88
N GLU A 280 -0.52 18.65 16.69
CA GLU A 280 -1.23 17.43 16.29
C GLU A 280 -2.72 17.56 16.62
N CYS A 281 -3.57 16.93 15.79
CA CYS A 281 -5.01 16.87 15.98
C CYS A 281 -5.50 15.43 15.84
N ASP A 282 -6.00 14.86 16.93
CA ASP A 282 -6.42 13.45 17.01
C ASP A 282 -7.69 13.18 16.20
N ILE A 283 -8.56 14.19 16.05
CA ILE A 283 -9.86 14.07 15.37
C ILE A 283 -9.70 13.84 13.86
N CYS A 284 -8.81 14.60 13.22
CA CYS A 284 -8.61 14.56 11.78
C CYS A 284 -7.24 13.98 11.36
N GLY A 285 -6.36 13.71 12.31
CA GLY A 285 -5.01 13.21 12.06
C GLY A 285 -4.07 14.26 11.45
N TYR A 286 -4.37 15.56 11.63
CA TYR A 286 -3.48 16.63 11.19
C TYR A 286 -2.21 16.63 12.05
N SER A 287 -1.05 16.75 11.40
CA SER A 287 0.24 16.96 12.04
C SER A 287 1.00 18.02 11.25
N GLY A 288 1.31 19.16 11.86
CA GLY A 288 1.90 20.30 11.17
C GLY A 288 2.60 21.26 12.12
N TYR A 289 3.41 22.16 11.58
CA TYR A 289 4.19 23.10 12.37
C TYR A 289 3.65 24.52 12.20
N GLY A 290 3.69 25.31 13.26
CA GLY A 290 3.20 26.69 13.26
C GLY A 290 1.73 26.81 13.60
N ARG A 291 1.43 27.72 14.53
CA ARG A 291 0.08 27.98 15.01
C ARG A 291 -0.88 28.43 13.90
N SER A 292 -0.43 29.27 12.97
CA SER A 292 -1.28 29.76 11.87
C SER A 292 -1.73 28.64 10.92
N SER A 293 -0.82 27.73 10.56
CA SER A 293 -1.14 26.57 9.72
C SER A 293 -2.08 25.62 10.45
N PHE A 294 -1.87 25.44 11.77
CA PHE A 294 -2.78 24.72 12.62
C PHE A 294 -4.16 25.39 12.67
N ASP A 295 -4.29 26.67 12.97
CA ASP A 295 -5.62 27.29 13.10
C ASP A 295 -6.45 27.26 11.80
N ARG A 296 -5.79 27.20 10.64
CA ARG A 296 -6.45 27.01 9.35
C ARG A 296 -7.04 25.60 9.17
N HIS A 297 -6.41 24.56 9.73
CA HIS A 297 -6.85 23.18 9.54
C HIS A 297 -8.30 22.94 10.02
N PHE A 298 -8.76 23.70 11.02
CA PHE A 298 -10.14 23.65 11.51
C PHE A 298 -11.17 24.03 10.45
N GLY A 299 -10.81 24.88 9.49
CA GLY A 299 -11.67 25.27 8.37
C GLY A 299 -11.64 24.29 7.18
N GLU A 300 -10.79 23.27 7.22
CA GLU A 300 -10.67 22.31 6.12
C GLU A 300 -11.74 21.22 6.18
N ASP A 301 -12.21 20.76 5.02
CA ASP A 301 -13.18 19.66 4.87
C ASP A 301 -12.74 18.37 5.57
N ILE A 302 -11.44 18.18 5.79
CA ILE A 302 -10.89 17.00 6.46
C ILE A 302 -11.21 17.04 7.95
N HIS A 303 -11.08 18.21 8.59
CA HIS A 303 -11.44 18.38 9.99
C HIS A 303 -12.94 18.23 10.18
N GLY A 304 -13.74 18.87 9.31
CA GLY A 304 -15.20 18.71 9.31
C GLY A 304 -15.63 17.24 9.19
N ARG A 305 -15.07 16.50 8.23
CA ARG A 305 -15.34 15.05 8.09
C ARG A 305 -14.81 14.23 9.27
N GLY A 306 -13.74 14.66 9.93
CA GLY A 306 -13.22 14.03 11.14
C GLY A 306 -14.23 14.12 12.28
N VAL A 307 -14.76 15.31 12.53
CA VAL A 307 -15.81 15.56 13.52
C VAL A 307 -17.09 14.77 13.18
N SER A 308 -17.50 14.75 11.90
CA SER A 308 -18.68 14.00 11.46
C SER A 308 -18.61 12.49 11.68
N LYS A 309 -17.42 11.89 11.80
CA LYS A 309 -17.30 10.46 12.15
C LYS A 309 -17.81 10.14 13.56
N TYR A 310 -17.83 11.15 14.45
CA TYR A 310 -18.31 11.03 15.82
C TYR A 310 -19.79 11.42 15.96
N GLY A 311 -20.48 11.66 14.83
CA GLY A 311 -21.91 11.97 14.79
C GLY A 311 -22.25 13.43 15.00
N ILE A 312 -21.26 14.35 14.96
CA ILE A 312 -21.48 15.79 15.16
C ILE A 312 -21.23 16.51 13.83
N LYS A 313 -22.09 17.46 13.46
CA LYS A 313 -21.80 18.35 12.33
C LYS A 313 -20.84 19.44 12.79
N TYR A 314 -19.75 19.66 12.05
CA TYR A 314 -18.79 20.70 12.42
C TYR A 314 -19.46 22.09 12.40
N SER A 315 -19.23 22.85 13.46
CA SER A 315 -19.64 24.25 13.61
C SER A 315 -18.45 25.09 14.09
N PRO A 316 -18.43 26.41 13.84
CA PRO A 316 -17.35 27.30 14.31
C PRO A 316 -17.14 27.27 15.84
N VAL A 317 -18.15 26.86 16.61
CA VAL A 317 -18.07 26.68 18.08
C VAL A 317 -17.08 25.57 18.47
N LEU A 318 -16.88 24.57 17.58
CA LEU A 318 -15.95 23.46 17.81
C LEU A 318 -14.51 23.79 17.40
N LYS A 319 -14.25 25.01 16.90
CA LYS A 319 -12.90 25.44 16.52
C LYS A 319 -11.98 25.41 17.75
N GLY A 320 -10.81 24.79 17.61
CA GLY A 320 -9.84 24.63 18.71
C GLY A 320 -9.91 23.28 19.42
N ILE A 321 -10.94 22.46 19.18
CA ILE A 321 -11.05 21.12 19.76
C ILE A 321 -10.22 20.14 18.91
N THR A 322 -9.24 19.50 19.54
CA THR A 322 -8.26 18.64 18.84
C THR A 322 -8.28 17.20 19.34
N ARG A 323 -8.63 17.02 20.62
CA ARG A 323 -8.70 15.72 21.30
C ARG A 323 -10.11 15.14 21.23
N VAL A 324 -10.20 13.85 20.91
CA VAL A 324 -11.48 13.13 20.83
C VAL A 324 -12.25 13.16 22.16
N GLY A 325 -11.56 13.04 23.30
CA GLY A 325 -12.21 13.07 24.60
C GLY A 325 -12.92 14.39 24.93
N ILE A 326 -12.41 15.53 24.44
CA ILE A 326 -13.07 16.83 24.62
C ILE A 326 -14.27 16.96 23.67
N LEU A 327 -14.11 16.46 22.44
CA LEU A 327 -15.19 16.47 21.45
C LEU A 327 -16.42 15.71 21.95
N MET A 328 -16.23 14.55 22.58
CA MET A 328 -17.34 13.78 23.16
C MET A 328 -18.03 14.53 24.31
N LYS A 329 -17.27 15.15 25.22
CA LYS A 329 -17.87 15.98 26.28
C LYS A 329 -18.70 17.15 25.74
N MET A 330 -18.27 17.72 24.62
CA MET A 330 -19.00 18.81 23.97
C MET A 330 -20.26 18.30 23.27
N LYS A 331 -20.22 17.09 22.72
CA LYS A 331 -21.38 16.39 22.16
C LYS A 331 -22.47 16.22 23.21
N ASP A 332 -22.09 15.65 24.36
CA ASP A 332 -23.05 15.36 25.44
C ASP A 332 -23.75 16.65 25.90
N ARG A 333 -23.01 17.76 26.02
CA ARG A 333 -23.57 19.08 26.35
C ARG A 333 -24.46 19.67 25.25
N MET A 334 -24.13 19.43 23.99
CA MET A 334 -24.95 19.88 22.86
C MET A 334 -26.27 19.11 22.80
N GLU A 335 -26.23 17.79 22.99
CA GLU A 335 -27.43 16.94 23.08
C GLU A 335 -28.29 17.33 24.29
N GLU A 336 -27.67 17.66 25.43
CA GLU A 336 -28.39 18.19 26.59
C GLU A 336 -29.07 19.53 26.27
N SER A 337 -28.38 20.45 25.58
CA SER A 337 -28.94 21.74 25.17
C SER A 337 -30.10 21.63 24.17
N GLU A 338 -30.00 20.72 23.20
CA GLU A 338 -31.08 20.48 22.22
C GLU A 338 -32.33 19.88 22.88
N SER A 339 -32.16 19.11 23.97
CA SER A 339 -33.29 18.58 24.75
C SER A 339 -34.07 19.68 25.49
N PHE A 340 -33.44 20.82 25.81
CA PHE A 340 -34.12 21.94 26.48
C PHE A 340 -34.93 22.83 25.53
N THR A 341 -34.64 22.80 24.23
CA THR A 341 -35.34 23.56 23.17
C THR A 341 -36.54 22.83 22.57
N GLU A 342 -36.91 21.68 23.13
CA GLU A 342 -38.11 20.94 22.73
C GLU A 342 -39.35 21.70 23.27
N GLU A 343 -40.15 22.24 22.36
CA GLU A 343 -41.37 23.00 22.64
C GLU A 343 -42.54 22.03 22.91
N PHE A 344 -43.23 22.21 24.04
CA PHE A 344 -44.41 21.45 24.43
C PHE A 344 -45.64 22.35 24.44
N GLU A 345 -46.73 21.87 23.85
CA GLU A 345 -48.05 22.52 23.88
C GLU A 345 -48.91 21.95 25.02
N ASP A 346 -49.59 22.82 25.77
CA ASP A 346 -50.62 22.45 26.75
C ASP A 346 -51.99 22.20 26.08
N GLU A 347 -53.01 21.79 26.85
CA GLU A 347 -54.37 21.55 26.34
C GLU A 347 -55.06 22.85 25.85
N ASP A 348 -54.59 24.01 26.30
CA ASP A 348 -55.10 25.33 25.94
C ASP A 348 -54.35 25.97 24.74
N GLY A 349 -53.33 25.28 24.20
CA GLY A 349 -52.56 25.70 23.03
C GLY A 349 -51.42 26.69 23.29
N ASN A 350 -50.96 26.82 24.54
CA ASN A 350 -49.77 27.60 24.89
C ASN A 350 -48.49 26.77 24.72
N VAL A 351 -47.47 27.37 24.11
CA VAL A 351 -46.17 26.73 23.84
C VAL A 351 -45.17 27.07 24.95
N PHE A 352 -44.60 26.05 25.57
CA PHE A 352 -43.59 26.19 26.63
C PHE A 352 -42.33 25.38 26.33
N ASP A 353 -41.17 25.87 26.79
CA ASP A 353 -39.95 25.06 26.87
C ASP A 353 -40.20 23.85 27.80
N LYS A 354 -39.64 22.68 27.46
CA LYS A 354 -39.77 21.42 28.22
C LYS A 354 -39.66 21.56 29.74
N ARG A 355 -38.69 22.35 30.22
CA ARG A 355 -38.47 22.55 31.67
C ARG A 355 -39.63 23.31 32.31
N THR A 356 -40.11 24.35 31.65
CA THR A 356 -41.26 25.16 32.09
C THR A 356 -42.53 24.32 32.07
N TYR A 357 -42.73 23.53 31.02
CA TYR A 357 -43.85 22.59 30.92
C TYR A 357 -43.83 21.54 32.04
N GLU A 358 -42.69 20.89 32.28
CA GLU A 358 -42.54 19.91 33.36
C GLU A 358 -42.76 20.53 34.75
N ASP A 359 -42.26 21.75 34.99
CA ASP A 359 -42.42 22.44 36.27
C ASP A 359 -43.87 22.93 36.47
N LEU A 360 -44.55 23.43 35.43
CA LEU A 360 -45.96 23.78 35.49
C LEU A 360 -46.83 22.54 35.75
N ARG A 361 -46.53 21.42 35.07
CA ARG A 361 -47.20 20.13 35.28
C ARG A 361 -46.97 19.58 36.68
N ARG A 362 -45.74 19.67 37.22
CA ARG A 362 -45.44 19.26 38.60
C ARG A 362 -46.19 20.11 39.64
N ASN A 363 -46.46 21.37 39.33
CA ASN A 363 -47.18 22.30 40.18
C ASN A 363 -48.71 22.30 39.92
N ASN A 364 -49.22 21.43 39.04
CA ASN A 364 -50.63 21.37 38.61
C ASN A 364 -51.18 22.71 38.08
N LEU A 365 -50.36 23.46 37.33
CA LEU A 365 -50.74 24.75 36.73
C LEU A 365 -51.14 24.64 35.25
N ILE A 366 -50.88 23.49 34.62
CA ILE A 366 -51.29 23.06 33.28
C ILE A 366 -51.57 21.56 33.28
#